data_AF-Q112A3-F1
#
_entry.id   AF-Q112A3-F1
#
_cell.length_a   1.000
_cell.length_b   1.000
_cell.length_c   1.000
_cell.angle_alpha   90.00
_cell.angle_beta   90.00
_cell.angle_gamma   90.00
#
_symmetry.space_group_name_H-M   'P 1'
#
loop_
_entity.id
_entity.type
_entity.pdbx_description
1 polymer ?
#
loop_
_entity_poly.entity_id
_entity_poly.type
_entity_poly.pdbx_seq_one_letter_code
_entity_poly.pdbx_strand_id
1 'polypeptide(L)'
;MEITDHNLLPKLESLSKNFSNLGIRLSLAAKELQNRGTPPLESLLEELMDYSKNFTDLKDQGLKLAQKSQVSTGVISSLTELEHLIKTVIETAELSINQPALDILHQILAIAHEEQPEFPPLELVKAQAQELYQTISQTKSEKLSDDAQALIENRHPLSGVLKLVKQGKNLDDEEWLEWEEKVNAAFDKKLTLAISRGKLTISNAPLGKKSRIILPTLEELERDENLGSQPTALQKPTTKNLSPLIVVPSGGGESNQTLIDDPDIMILEDSTSAKSLEELIIVPGVEMPQNSSKTQRPIGVSVGLKVIVHIQNLGDRSFAAREYAGTRGQSFRVEAFQVNIEPPIAGLNLEYMANIGGVGDTPWLEAGKLAGERGKARRLEGFAMRLTGDKASSYDVFYTAHVQNMGDLPVYSNGQYCGTRNKSLRVEGIKVWIEFKS
;
A
#
# COMPACT_ATOMS: atom_id res chain seq x y z
N MET A 1 9.54 -22.11 22.35
CA MET A 1 9.86 -21.05 21.37
C MET A 1 8.85 -19.95 21.60
N GLU A 2 9.29 -18.78 22.03
CA GLU A 2 8.39 -17.69 22.42
C GLU A 2 7.78 -17.04 21.18
N ILE A 3 6.48 -16.77 21.23
CA ILE A 3 5.78 -16.03 20.18
C ILE A 3 5.98 -14.55 20.49
N THR A 4 7.01 -13.94 19.89
CA THR A 4 7.27 -12.51 19.99
C THR A 4 6.43 -11.74 18.99
N ASP A 5 5.80 -10.66 19.44
CA ASP A 5 4.76 -9.92 18.71
C ASP A 5 5.27 -9.36 17.37
N HIS A 6 6.55 -8.97 17.32
CA HIS A 6 7.26 -8.50 16.11
C HIS A 6 7.24 -9.51 14.94
N ASN A 7 7.01 -10.80 15.17
CA ASN A 7 6.99 -11.82 14.12
C ASN A 7 5.59 -12.07 13.53
N LEU A 8 4.56 -11.31 13.94
CA LEU A 8 3.21 -11.42 13.36
C LEU A 8 2.94 -10.38 12.28
N LEU A 9 3.37 -9.13 12.46
CA LEU A 9 3.26 -8.07 11.44
C LEU A 9 3.83 -8.46 10.06
N PRO A 10 5.06 -9.01 9.91
CA PRO A 10 5.58 -9.39 8.59
C PRO A 10 4.85 -10.60 7.97
N LYS A 11 4.30 -11.50 8.79
CA LYS A 11 3.44 -12.60 8.30
C LYS A 11 2.10 -12.06 7.79
N LEU A 12 1.51 -11.14 8.54
CA LEU A 12 0.28 -10.44 8.21
C LEU A 12 0.41 -9.63 6.92
N GLU A 13 1.48 -8.83 6.78
CA GLU A 13 1.78 -8.08 5.56
C GLU A 13 2.00 -9.00 4.35
N SER A 14 2.74 -10.11 4.53
CA SER A 14 2.91 -11.12 3.47
C SER A 14 1.57 -11.72 3.03
N LEU A 15 0.69 -12.05 3.98
CA LEU A 15 -0.65 -12.57 3.69
C LEU A 15 -1.54 -11.52 3.00
N SER A 16 -1.46 -10.26 3.45
CA SER A 16 -2.18 -9.09 2.91
C SER A 16 -1.71 -8.75 1.48
N LYS A 17 -0.42 -8.89 1.19
CA LYS A 17 0.13 -8.78 -0.16
C LYS A 17 -0.36 -9.91 -1.08
N ASN A 18 -0.48 -11.13 -0.56
CA ASN A 18 -0.76 -12.32 -1.36
C ASN A 18 -2.25 -12.56 -1.65
N PHE A 19 -3.18 -12.24 -0.74
CA PHE A 19 -4.62 -12.52 -0.96
C PHE A 19 -5.19 -11.83 -2.21
N SER A 20 -4.72 -10.61 -2.51
CA SER A 20 -5.19 -9.82 -3.65
C SER A 20 -4.88 -10.50 -4.99
N ASN A 21 -3.63 -10.92 -5.19
CA ASN A 21 -3.16 -11.67 -6.35
C ASN A 21 -3.79 -13.07 -6.44
N LEU A 22 -3.99 -13.75 -5.30
CA LEU A 22 -4.69 -15.03 -5.25
C LEU A 22 -6.17 -14.89 -5.66
N GLY A 23 -6.89 -13.90 -5.11
CA GLY A 23 -8.29 -13.63 -5.43
C GLY A 23 -8.53 -13.26 -6.90
N ILE A 24 -7.62 -12.49 -7.51
CA ILE A 24 -7.67 -12.18 -8.95
C ILE A 24 -7.54 -13.46 -9.78
N ARG A 25 -6.59 -14.34 -9.46
CA ARG A 25 -6.36 -15.60 -10.18
C ARG A 25 -7.52 -16.60 -9.99
N LEU A 26 -8.08 -16.69 -8.78
CA LEU A 26 -9.27 -17.50 -8.51
C LEU A 26 -10.50 -16.97 -9.28
N SER A 27 -10.69 -15.64 -9.36
CA SER A 27 -11.77 -15.05 -10.15
C SER A 27 -11.62 -15.32 -11.66
N LEU A 28 -10.38 -15.39 -12.17
CA LEU A 28 -10.12 -15.76 -13.56
C LEU A 28 -10.34 -17.26 -13.79
N ALA A 29 -9.81 -18.13 -12.94
CA ALA A 29 -10.01 -19.58 -13.03
C ALA A 29 -11.49 -19.97 -12.94
N ALA A 30 -12.27 -19.30 -12.07
CA ALA A 30 -13.72 -19.49 -11.99
C ALA A 30 -14.44 -19.11 -13.29
N LYS A 31 -13.98 -18.09 -14.01
CA LYS A 31 -14.54 -17.68 -15.32
C LYS A 31 -14.18 -18.67 -16.43
N GLU A 32 -12.96 -19.17 -16.49
CA GLU A 32 -12.57 -20.19 -17.48
C GLU A 32 -13.31 -21.52 -17.21
N LEU A 33 -13.50 -21.90 -15.94
CA LEU A 33 -14.34 -23.04 -15.55
C LEU A 33 -15.81 -22.83 -15.96
N GLN A 34 -16.38 -21.65 -15.68
CA GLN A 34 -17.77 -21.33 -16.01
C GLN A 34 -18.04 -21.26 -17.52
N ASN A 35 -17.12 -20.66 -18.29
CA ASN A 35 -17.32 -20.36 -19.71
C ASN A 35 -16.82 -21.48 -20.65
N ARG A 36 -15.86 -22.30 -20.21
CA ARG A 36 -15.16 -23.30 -21.04
C ARG A 36 -15.00 -24.67 -20.40
N GLY A 37 -15.44 -24.85 -19.14
CA GLY A 37 -15.23 -26.10 -18.39
C GLY A 37 -13.77 -26.37 -18.02
N THR A 38 -12.87 -25.39 -18.18
CA THR A 38 -11.43 -25.57 -17.90
C THR A 38 -11.18 -25.59 -16.38
N PRO A 39 -10.61 -26.67 -15.82
CA PRO A 39 -10.35 -26.74 -14.39
C PRO A 39 -9.26 -25.74 -13.95
N PRO A 40 -9.29 -25.25 -12.70
CA PRO A 40 -8.18 -24.51 -12.11
C PRO A 40 -6.86 -25.30 -12.16
N LEU A 41 -5.74 -24.61 -12.32
CA LEU A 41 -4.41 -25.21 -12.23
C LEU A 41 -4.14 -25.73 -10.81
N GLU A 42 -3.46 -26.87 -10.70
CA GLU A 42 -3.14 -27.52 -9.43
C GLU A 42 -2.37 -26.59 -8.47
N SER A 43 -1.38 -25.86 -8.98
CA SER A 43 -0.63 -24.85 -8.21
C SER A 43 -1.49 -23.70 -7.66
N LEU A 44 -2.61 -23.35 -8.31
CA LEU A 44 -3.55 -22.35 -7.79
C LEU A 44 -4.40 -22.92 -6.63
N LEU A 45 -4.60 -24.23 -6.59
CA LEU A 45 -5.25 -24.93 -5.49
C LEU A 45 -4.28 -25.08 -4.30
N GLU A 46 -3.01 -25.42 -4.57
CA GLU A 46 -1.94 -25.45 -3.57
C GLU A 46 -1.77 -24.07 -2.91
N GLU A 47 -1.63 -22.99 -3.69
CA GLU A 47 -1.51 -21.62 -3.15
C GLU A 47 -2.74 -21.19 -2.34
N LEU A 48 -3.94 -21.68 -2.65
CA LEU A 48 -5.15 -21.43 -1.86
C LEU A 48 -5.16 -22.24 -0.55
N MET A 49 -4.70 -23.49 -0.58
CA MET A 49 -4.54 -24.31 0.63
C MET A 49 -3.50 -23.72 1.58
N ASP A 50 -2.35 -23.29 1.07
CA ASP A 50 -1.32 -22.62 1.85
C ASP A 50 -1.80 -21.26 2.38
N TYR A 51 -2.54 -20.47 1.60
CA TYR A 51 -3.16 -19.23 2.11
C TYR A 51 -4.11 -19.51 3.28
N SER A 52 -5.01 -20.49 3.14
CA SER A 52 -5.99 -20.88 4.17
C SER A 52 -5.31 -21.38 5.46
N LYS A 53 -4.25 -22.18 5.31
CA LYS A 53 -3.41 -22.67 6.41
C LYS A 53 -2.68 -21.53 7.11
N ASN A 54 -1.97 -20.68 6.37
CA ASN A 54 -1.23 -19.55 6.93
C ASN A 54 -2.16 -18.53 7.63
N PHE A 55 -3.36 -18.29 7.09
CA PHE A 55 -4.39 -17.48 7.75
C PHE A 55 -4.82 -18.11 9.09
N THR A 56 -5.06 -19.43 9.10
CA THR A 56 -5.48 -20.16 10.30
C THR A 56 -4.40 -20.16 11.38
N ASP A 57 -3.15 -20.47 11.02
CA ASP A 57 -2.00 -20.43 11.92
C ASP A 57 -1.80 -19.01 12.51
N LEU A 58 -1.94 -17.96 11.69
CA LEU A 58 -1.78 -16.57 12.11
C LEU A 58 -2.93 -16.10 13.02
N LYS A 59 -4.17 -16.49 12.71
CA LYS A 59 -5.35 -16.27 13.55
C LYS A 59 -5.20 -16.94 14.92
N ASP A 60 -4.74 -18.19 14.96
CA ASP A 60 -4.52 -18.94 16.19
C ASP A 60 -3.32 -18.40 17.01
N GLN A 61 -2.32 -17.76 16.36
CA GLN A 61 -1.28 -16.97 17.05
C GLN A 61 -1.87 -15.67 17.65
N GLY A 62 -2.65 -14.91 16.86
CA GLY A 62 -3.27 -13.66 17.31
C GLY A 62 -4.24 -13.85 18.48
N LEU A 63 -5.09 -14.89 18.44
CA LEU A 63 -6.04 -15.21 19.52
C LEU A 63 -5.32 -15.57 20.84
N LYS A 64 -4.18 -16.27 20.80
CA LYS A 64 -3.39 -16.59 21.99
C LYS A 64 -2.79 -15.34 22.65
N LEU A 65 -2.34 -14.37 21.86
CA LEU A 65 -1.86 -13.09 22.37
C LEU A 65 -3.01 -12.20 22.88
N ALA A 66 -4.15 -12.19 22.19
CA ALA A 66 -5.35 -11.49 22.66
C ALA A 66 -5.81 -12.01 24.03
N GLN A 67 -5.80 -13.33 24.23
CA GLN A 67 -6.10 -13.97 25.51
C GLN A 67 -5.08 -13.57 26.60
N LYS A 68 -3.78 -13.53 26.26
CA LYS A 68 -2.71 -13.05 27.17
C LYS A 68 -2.92 -11.58 27.58
N SER A 69 -3.33 -10.72 26.65
CA SER A 69 -3.56 -9.28 26.84
C SER A 69 -4.99 -8.93 27.31
N GLN A 70 -5.82 -9.93 27.66
CA GLN A 70 -7.22 -9.77 28.09
C GLN A 70 -8.13 -9.02 27.08
N VAL A 71 -7.75 -8.99 25.79
CA VAL A 71 -8.54 -8.36 24.72
C VAL A 71 -9.72 -9.26 24.37
N SER A 72 -10.93 -8.71 24.40
CA SER A 72 -12.15 -9.43 24.02
C SER A 72 -12.21 -9.64 22.50
N THR A 73 -12.34 -10.88 22.05
CA THR A 73 -12.31 -11.26 20.62
C THR A 73 -13.62 -11.85 20.15
N GLY A 74 -14.15 -11.33 19.03
CA GLY A 74 -15.25 -11.98 18.29
C GLY A 74 -14.78 -13.16 17.44
N VAL A 75 -15.69 -13.72 16.64
CA VAL A 75 -15.35 -14.74 15.63
C VAL A 75 -14.61 -14.07 14.48
N ILE A 76 -13.30 -14.28 14.39
CA ILE A 76 -12.48 -13.74 13.29
C ILE A 76 -12.66 -14.63 12.05
N SER A 77 -13.20 -14.02 11.00
CA SER A 77 -13.59 -14.67 9.73
C SER A 77 -12.84 -14.11 8.52
N SER A 78 -12.29 -12.90 8.63
CA SER A 78 -11.65 -12.14 7.57
C SER A 78 -10.23 -11.69 7.93
N LEU A 79 -9.44 -11.36 6.90
CA LEU A 79 -8.12 -10.78 7.10
C LEU A 79 -8.18 -9.41 7.79
N THR A 80 -9.18 -8.58 7.47
CA THR A 80 -9.38 -7.27 8.10
C THR A 80 -9.68 -7.34 9.60
N GLU A 81 -10.42 -8.36 10.06
CA GLU A 81 -10.64 -8.60 11.50
C GLU A 81 -9.34 -9.10 12.17
N LEU A 82 -8.53 -9.89 11.48
CA LEU A 82 -7.23 -10.37 11.99
C LEU A 82 -6.18 -9.25 12.02
N GLU A 83 -6.14 -8.38 11.01
CA GLU A 83 -5.32 -7.16 10.97
C GLU A 83 -5.70 -6.24 12.14
N HIS A 84 -7.00 -6.00 12.34
CA HIS A 84 -7.48 -5.21 13.48
C HIS A 84 -7.13 -5.87 14.82
N LEU A 85 -7.28 -7.19 14.98
CA LEU A 85 -6.93 -7.88 16.22
C LEU A 85 -5.43 -7.74 16.51
N ILE A 86 -4.56 -8.14 15.58
CA ILE A 86 -3.11 -8.12 15.78
C ILE A 86 -2.64 -6.70 16.07
N LYS A 87 -3.16 -5.71 15.34
CA LYS A 87 -2.88 -4.30 15.63
C LYS A 87 -3.37 -3.86 17.01
N THR A 88 -4.60 -4.21 17.41
CA THR A 88 -5.12 -3.87 18.75
C THR A 88 -4.29 -4.51 19.85
N VAL A 89 -3.90 -5.78 19.69
CA VAL A 89 -3.10 -6.51 20.67
C VAL A 89 -1.71 -5.90 20.79
N ILE A 90 -1.07 -5.54 19.67
CA ILE A 90 0.21 -4.83 19.64
C ILE A 90 0.08 -3.45 20.29
N GLU A 91 -0.94 -2.65 19.93
CA GLU A 91 -1.19 -1.35 20.57
C GLU A 91 -1.42 -1.49 22.09
N THR A 92 -2.13 -2.53 22.55
CA THR A 92 -2.27 -2.81 24.00
C THR A 92 -0.99 -3.32 24.67
N ALA A 93 -0.05 -3.90 23.92
CA ALA A 93 1.25 -4.33 24.44
C ALA A 93 2.27 -3.17 24.47
N GLU A 94 2.26 -2.31 23.45
CA GLU A 94 3.06 -1.08 23.35
C GLU A 94 2.61 -0.03 24.38
N LEU A 95 1.31 0.04 24.67
CA LEU A 95 0.78 0.79 25.83
C LEU A 95 1.21 0.21 27.18
N SER A 96 1.76 -1.01 27.21
CA SER A 96 2.04 -1.76 28.44
C SER A 96 3.54 -1.86 28.80
N ILE A 97 4.46 -1.35 27.96
CA ILE A 97 5.90 -1.33 28.28
C ILE A 97 6.18 -0.52 29.58
N ASN A 98 5.44 0.59 29.75
CA ASN A 98 5.47 1.42 30.95
C ASN A 98 4.59 0.89 32.11
N GLN A 99 3.70 -0.09 31.88
CA GLN A 99 2.70 -0.51 32.86
C GLN A 99 3.33 -1.02 34.18
N PRO A 100 4.43 -1.79 34.20
CA PRO A 100 5.06 -2.19 35.45
C PRO A 100 5.55 -1.01 36.30
N ALA A 101 6.01 0.09 35.67
CA ALA A 101 6.38 1.32 36.38
C ALA A 101 5.13 2.07 36.89
N LEU A 102 4.06 2.14 36.09
CA LEU A 102 2.78 2.74 36.49
C LEU A 102 2.12 1.97 37.65
N ASP A 103 2.22 0.64 37.67
CA ASP A 103 1.74 -0.23 38.74
C ASP A 103 2.53 -0.03 40.04
N ILE A 104 3.86 0.13 39.95
CA ILE A 104 4.73 0.49 41.10
C ILE A 104 4.30 1.85 41.66
N LEU A 105 4.11 2.86 40.82
CA LEU A 105 3.64 4.18 41.24
C LEU A 105 2.24 4.13 41.87
N HIS A 106 1.31 3.35 41.31
CA HIS A 106 -0.03 3.14 41.91
C HIS A 106 0.04 2.54 43.32
N GLN A 107 0.94 1.59 43.55
CA GLN A 107 1.14 0.99 44.87
C GLN A 107 1.71 1.99 45.89
N ILE A 108 2.51 2.97 45.43
CA ILE A 108 3.07 4.04 46.26
C ILE A 108 2.00 5.10 46.57
N LEU A 109 1.18 5.47 45.60
CA LEU A 109 0.03 6.35 45.81
C LEU A 109 -1.01 5.76 46.77
N ALA A 110 -1.11 4.43 46.81
CA ALA A 110 -1.94 3.68 47.76
C ALA A 110 -1.34 3.52 49.16
N ILE A 111 -0.12 4.01 49.44
CA ILE A 111 0.43 4.06 50.80
C ILE A 111 -0.35 5.09 51.62
N ALA A 112 -0.83 4.67 52.79
CA ALA A 112 -1.47 5.50 53.80
C ALA A 112 -0.74 5.35 55.15
N HIS A 113 -0.80 6.38 56.01
CA HIS A 113 -0.31 6.31 57.38
C HIS A 113 -1.49 6.07 58.33
N GLU A 114 -1.45 4.98 59.10
CA GLU A 114 -2.63 4.49 59.84
C GLU A 114 -3.13 5.45 60.92
N GLU A 115 -2.21 6.15 61.60
CA GLU A 115 -2.54 7.09 62.69
C GLU A 115 -2.70 8.56 62.25
N GLN A 116 -2.28 8.93 61.03
CA GLN A 116 -2.11 10.34 60.61
C GLN A 116 -2.46 10.50 59.12
N PRO A 117 -3.73 10.80 58.79
CA PRO A 117 -4.16 10.98 57.40
C PRO A 117 -3.39 12.09 56.67
N GLU A 118 -3.10 13.18 57.37
CA GLU A 118 -2.29 14.30 56.88
C GLU A 118 -0.84 14.15 57.39
N PHE A 119 -0.05 13.28 56.74
CA PHE A 119 1.36 13.08 57.06
C PHE A 119 2.27 13.71 55.97
N PRO A 120 2.82 14.93 56.16
CA PRO A 120 3.46 15.70 55.08
C PRO A 120 4.62 15.00 54.34
N PRO A 121 5.49 14.19 54.99
CA PRO A 121 6.53 13.45 54.28
C PRO A 121 5.98 12.45 53.23
N LEU A 122 4.80 11.87 53.48
CA LEU A 122 4.14 10.96 52.54
C LEU A 122 3.43 11.71 51.42
N GLU A 123 2.89 12.90 51.67
CA GLU A 123 2.31 13.73 50.60
C GLU A 123 3.39 14.22 49.60
N LEU A 124 4.62 14.48 50.06
CA LEU A 124 5.75 14.76 49.16
C LEU A 124 6.12 13.56 48.28
N VAL A 125 6.16 12.35 48.86
CA VAL A 125 6.35 11.08 48.12
C VAL A 125 5.24 10.88 47.08
N LYS A 126 3.97 11.13 47.46
CA LYS A 126 2.83 11.02 46.55
C LYS A 126 2.86 12.05 45.43
N ALA A 127 3.26 13.29 45.71
CA ALA A 127 3.38 14.34 44.69
C ALA A 127 4.39 13.95 43.60
N GLN A 128 5.59 13.50 43.98
CA GLN A 128 6.58 13.00 43.01
C GLN A 128 6.10 11.75 42.26
N ALA A 129 5.39 10.84 42.95
CA ALA A 129 4.82 9.66 42.30
C ALA A 129 3.69 10.03 41.30
N GLN A 130 2.91 11.09 41.56
CA GLN A 130 1.92 11.63 40.62
C GLN A 130 2.57 12.31 39.43
N GLU A 131 3.63 13.11 39.63
CA GLU A 131 4.38 13.79 38.57
C GLU A 131 5.02 12.79 37.59
N LEU A 132 5.67 11.74 38.13
CA LEU A 132 6.20 10.64 37.33
C LEU A 132 5.08 9.84 36.66
N TYR A 133 3.95 9.59 37.33
CA TYR A 133 2.81 8.90 36.73
C TYR A 133 2.24 9.67 35.53
N GLN A 134 2.08 11.00 35.64
CA GLN A 134 1.67 11.85 34.51
C GLN A 134 2.70 11.81 33.38
N THR A 135 3.98 11.97 33.69
CA THR A 135 5.07 11.95 32.69
C THR A 135 5.12 10.62 31.94
N ILE A 136 5.08 9.50 32.66
CA ILE A 136 5.20 8.15 32.09
C ILE A 136 3.92 7.72 31.33
N SER A 137 2.74 8.17 31.76
CA SER A 137 1.47 7.87 31.06
C SER A 137 1.21 8.76 29.85
N GLN A 138 1.77 9.98 29.80
CA GLN A 138 1.68 10.87 28.64
C GLN A 138 2.79 10.63 27.60
N THR A 139 3.90 10.02 27.99
CA THR A 139 5.05 9.73 27.10
C THR A 139 4.74 8.55 26.17
N LYS A 140 4.20 8.85 24.99
CA LYS A 140 3.99 7.86 23.91
C LYS A 140 5.29 7.57 23.16
N SER A 141 6.15 6.75 23.76
CA SER A 141 7.47 6.36 23.25
C SER A 141 7.58 4.86 23.04
N GLU A 142 8.21 4.44 21.94
CA GLU A 142 8.58 3.04 21.66
C GLU A 142 9.72 2.52 22.58
N LYS A 143 10.31 3.42 23.38
CA LYS A 143 11.35 3.11 24.36
C LYS A 143 10.91 3.50 25.77
N LEU A 144 11.25 2.62 26.71
CA LEU A 144 11.13 2.85 28.15
C LEU A 144 11.85 4.15 28.54
N SER A 145 11.24 4.99 29.37
CA SER A 145 11.90 6.17 29.93
C SER A 145 12.95 5.74 30.96
N ASP A 146 14.06 6.48 31.11
CA ASP A 146 15.10 6.20 32.09
C ASP A 146 14.53 6.11 33.53
N ASP A 147 13.55 6.95 33.86
CA ASP A 147 12.84 6.92 35.16
C ASP A 147 11.94 5.69 35.31
N ALA A 148 11.23 5.30 34.24
CA ALA A 148 10.41 4.09 34.24
C ALA A 148 11.29 2.83 34.39
N GLN A 149 12.44 2.83 33.73
CA GLN A 149 13.45 1.78 33.86
C GLN A 149 14.10 1.79 35.26
N ALA A 150 14.37 2.95 35.85
CA ALA A 150 14.86 3.07 37.22
C ALA A 150 13.86 2.59 38.28
N LEU A 151 12.55 2.79 38.06
CA LEU A 151 11.48 2.24 38.91
C LEU A 151 11.42 0.70 38.81
N ILE A 152 11.49 0.16 37.60
CA ILE A 152 11.40 -1.30 37.36
C ILE A 152 12.66 -2.03 37.85
N GLU A 153 13.86 -1.48 37.63
CA GLU A 153 15.13 -2.02 38.14
C GLU A 153 15.37 -1.65 39.63
N ASN A 154 14.36 -1.14 40.34
CA ASN A 154 14.40 -0.68 41.73
C ASN A 154 15.39 0.46 42.07
N ARG A 155 16.20 0.93 41.11
CA ARG A 155 17.18 2.02 41.28
C ARG A 155 16.57 3.34 41.78
N HIS A 156 15.28 3.58 41.55
CA HIS A 156 14.63 4.84 41.91
C HIS A 156 14.33 4.94 43.44
N PRO A 157 14.48 6.12 44.09
CA PRO A 157 14.18 6.26 45.51
C PRO A 157 12.74 5.89 45.91
N LEU A 158 11.76 6.14 45.02
CA LEU A 158 10.36 5.74 45.24
C LEU A 158 10.18 4.21 45.29
N SER A 159 10.87 3.44 44.45
CA SER A 159 10.88 1.97 44.56
C SER A 159 11.53 1.50 45.87
N GLY A 160 12.53 2.23 46.37
CA GLY A 160 13.08 2.02 47.72
C GLY A 160 12.02 2.18 48.82
N VAL A 161 11.22 3.25 48.80
CA VAL A 161 10.09 3.44 49.73
C VAL A 161 9.10 2.27 49.66
N LEU A 162 8.76 1.81 48.45
CA LEU A 162 7.87 0.66 48.27
C LEU A 162 8.49 -0.66 48.78
N LYS A 163 9.80 -0.88 48.56
CA LYS A 163 10.52 -2.06 49.05
C LYS A 163 10.52 -2.10 50.58
N LEU A 164 10.87 -0.99 51.24
CA LEU A 164 10.86 -0.87 52.70
C LEU A 164 9.44 -1.09 53.28
N VAL A 165 8.39 -0.52 52.67
CA VAL A 165 7.00 -0.69 53.14
C VAL A 165 6.47 -2.11 52.93
N LYS A 166 6.76 -2.76 51.79
CA LYS A 166 6.26 -4.13 51.50
C LYS A 166 7.09 -5.25 52.12
N GLN A 167 8.41 -5.10 52.13
CA GLN A 167 9.36 -6.18 52.43
C GLN A 167 10.18 -5.91 53.68
N GLY A 168 10.01 -4.77 54.36
CA GLY A 168 10.84 -4.34 55.50
C GLY A 168 10.99 -5.30 56.68
N LYS A 169 10.11 -6.30 56.83
CA LYS A 169 10.22 -7.36 57.85
C LYS A 169 10.97 -8.61 57.39
N ASN A 170 11.36 -8.65 56.11
CA ASN A 170 11.99 -9.77 55.41
C ASN A 170 13.31 -9.37 54.70
N LEU A 171 13.69 -8.09 54.74
CA LEU A 171 15.01 -7.60 54.34
C LEU A 171 16.03 -7.97 55.44
N ASP A 172 17.29 -8.13 55.06
CA ASP A 172 18.39 -8.14 56.04
C ASP A 172 18.80 -6.71 56.45
N ASP A 173 19.58 -6.61 57.52
CA ASP A 173 19.99 -5.33 58.12
C ASP A 173 20.90 -4.48 57.19
N GLU A 174 21.60 -5.11 56.24
CA GLU A 174 22.54 -4.45 55.32
C GLU A 174 21.80 -3.88 54.10
N GLU A 175 20.92 -4.67 53.48
CA GLU A 175 19.94 -4.16 52.50
C GLU A 175 19.07 -3.06 53.10
N TRP A 176 18.54 -3.24 54.32
CA TRP A 176 17.71 -2.23 54.98
C TRP A 176 18.48 -0.91 55.11
N LEU A 177 19.72 -0.95 55.60
CA LEU A 177 20.54 0.25 55.80
C LEU A 177 20.83 0.98 54.48
N GLU A 178 21.17 0.25 53.42
CA GLU A 178 21.37 0.82 52.08
C GLU A 178 20.10 1.53 51.55
N TRP A 179 18.93 0.90 51.72
CA TRP A 179 17.66 1.49 51.27
C TRP A 179 17.22 2.65 52.16
N GLU A 180 17.46 2.58 53.47
CA GLU A 180 17.23 3.69 54.40
C GLU A 180 18.11 4.90 54.06
N GLU A 181 19.40 4.73 53.73
CA GLU A 181 20.26 5.85 53.30
C GLU A 181 19.77 6.47 51.98
N LYS A 182 19.48 5.66 50.95
CA LYS A 182 18.98 6.13 49.65
C LYS A 182 17.65 6.86 49.76
N VAL A 183 16.74 6.39 50.63
CA VAL A 183 15.46 7.07 50.91
C VAL A 183 15.66 8.34 51.74
N ASN A 184 16.54 8.32 52.76
CA ASN A 184 16.87 9.51 53.58
C ASN A 184 17.64 10.60 52.79
N ALA A 185 18.26 10.27 51.67
CA ALA A 185 18.90 11.22 50.77
C ALA A 185 17.89 11.95 49.85
N ALA A 186 16.74 11.33 49.57
CA ALA A 186 15.68 11.87 48.71
C ALA A 186 14.47 12.42 49.49
N PHE A 187 14.23 11.94 50.72
CA PHE A 187 13.03 12.21 51.52
C PHE A 187 13.36 12.50 53.00
N ASP A 188 12.40 13.08 53.72
CA ASP A 188 12.51 13.38 55.15
C ASP A 188 12.67 12.10 55.99
N LYS A 189 13.63 12.09 56.93
CA LYS A 189 13.89 10.99 57.88
C LYS A 189 12.69 10.60 58.75
N LYS A 190 11.66 11.44 58.83
CA LYS A 190 10.37 11.07 59.44
C LYS A 190 9.65 9.96 58.66
N LEU A 191 9.86 9.85 57.34
CA LEU A 191 9.27 8.82 56.49
C LEU A 191 9.82 7.43 56.85
N THR A 192 11.14 7.25 56.79
CA THR A 192 11.83 6.00 57.17
C THR A 192 11.53 5.58 58.61
N LEU A 193 11.46 6.53 59.54
CA LEU A 193 11.02 6.29 60.92
C LEU A 193 9.55 5.83 61.04
N ALA A 194 8.67 6.21 60.10
CA ALA A 194 7.31 5.69 60.04
C ALA A 194 7.25 4.29 59.41
N ILE A 195 8.12 4.00 58.41
CA ILE A 195 8.21 2.66 57.80
C ILE A 195 8.78 1.64 58.79
N SER A 196 9.89 1.94 59.49
CA SER A 196 10.50 1.03 60.47
C SER A 196 9.58 0.74 61.68
N ARG A 197 8.68 1.66 62.00
CA ARG A 197 7.60 1.47 62.99
C ARG A 197 6.36 0.77 62.43
N GLY A 198 6.35 0.41 61.16
CA GLY A 198 5.25 -0.29 60.49
C GLY A 198 3.96 0.53 60.34
N LYS A 199 4.02 1.86 60.42
CA LYS A 199 2.83 2.75 60.44
C LYS A 199 2.31 3.13 59.06
N LEU A 200 3.00 2.69 58.01
CA LEU A 200 2.67 2.94 56.62
C LEU A 200 2.23 1.61 55.98
N THR A 201 1.00 1.56 55.50
CA THR A 201 0.40 0.36 54.89
C THR A 201 -0.28 0.69 53.56
N ILE A 202 -0.34 -0.29 52.65
CA ILE A 202 -0.89 -0.11 51.31
C ILE A 202 -2.39 -0.40 51.35
N SER A 203 -3.19 0.65 51.18
CA SER A 203 -4.65 0.59 51.19
C SER A 203 -5.17 -0.02 49.90
N ASN A 204 -5.52 -1.31 49.94
CA ASN A 204 -5.95 -2.09 48.77
C ASN A 204 -7.41 -1.80 48.34
N ALA A 205 -7.89 -0.57 48.53
CA ALA A 205 -9.25 -0.14 48.23
C ALA A 205 -9.33 0.42 46.78
N PRO A 206 -10.36 0.06 45.99
CA PRO A 206 -10.52 0.62 44.66
C PRO A 206 -10.81 2.12 44.74
N LEU A 207 -10.00 2.93 44.03
CA LEU A 207 -10.12 4.38 44.00
C LEU A 207 -11.54 4.81 43.60
N GLY A 208 -12.17 5.60 44.48
CA GLY A 208 -13.58 5.97 44.38
C GLY A 208 -13.88 6.82 43.13
N LYS A 209 -15.07 6.63 42.56
CA LYS A 209 -15.56 7.45 41.43
C LYS A 209 -15.80 8.90 41.87
N LYS A 210 -15.60 9.82 40.91
CA LYS A 210 -15.60 11.30 40.98
C LYS A 210 -14.21 11.84 41.38
N SER A 211 -13.70 12.90 40.74
CA SER A 211 -14.40 13.86 39.87
C SER A 211 -14.08 13.71 38.38
N ARG A 212 -15.08 13.96 37.52
CA ARG A 212 -14.81 14.36 36.13
C ARG A 212 -14.25 15.77 36.18
N ILE A 213 -13.12 16.02 35.51
CA ILE A 213 -12.84 17.36 35.00
C ILE A 213 -13.79 17.53 33.81
N ILE A 214 -14.77 18.42 33.95
CA ILE A 214 -15.63 18.82 32.85
C ILE A 214 -14.86 19.86 32.05
N LEU A 215 -14.49 19.53 30.80
CA LEU A 215 -14.15 20.58 29.83
C LEU A 215 -15.43 21.39 29.59
N PRO A 216 -15.35 22.74 29.55
CA PRO A 216 -16.52 23.57 29.27
C PRO A 216 -17.08 23.23 27.88
N THR A 217 -18.39 23.00 27.82
CA THR A 217 -19.12 22.76 26.57
C THR A 217 -19.08 24.02 25.70
N LEU A 218 -18.92 23.87 24.38
CA LEU A 218 -18.86 24.98 23.41
C LEU A 218 -20.23 25.61 23.11
N GLU A 219 -21.11 25.71 24.11
CA GLU A 219 -22.54 26.05 23.96
C GLU A 219 -23.09 27.05 24.99
N GLU A 220 -22.30 27.50 25.98
CA GLU A 220 -22.73 28.50 27.00
C GLU A 220 -21.89 29.80 26.97
N LEU A 221 -21.58 30.29 25.75
CA LEU A 221 -21.11 31.66 25.52
C LEU A 221 -21.90 32.33 24.38
N GLU A 222 -23.22 32.48 24.54
CA GLU A 222 -23.99 33.59 23.98
C GLU A 222 -25.44 33.58 24.53
N ARG A 223 -25.92 34.76 24.96
CA ARG A 223 -27.29 35.04 25.49
C ARG A 223 -27.52 34.59 26.94
N ASP A 224 -28.27 35.32 27.78
CA ASP A 224 -29.02 36.57 27.54
C ASP A 224 -28.44 37.78 28.30
N GLU A 225 -28.24 38.89 27.59
CA GLU A 225 -28.72 40.19 28.11
C GLU A 225 -30.07 40.47 27.44
N ASN A 226 -31.11 40.70 28.24
CA ASN A 226 -32.47 40.89 27.76
C ASN A 226 -33.11 42.11 28.43
N LEU A 227 -33.37 43.17 27.65
CA LEU A 227 -34.46 44.13 27.83
C LEU A 227 -34.49 45.13 26.65
N GLY A 228 -35.42 44.99 25.69
CA GLY A 228 -35.40 45.89 24.52
C GLY A 228 -36.41 45.71 23.36
N SER A 229 -37.70 45.51 23.64
CA SER A 229 -38.83 45.95 22.78
C SER A 229 -38.87 45.63 21.26
N GLN A 230 -39.53 44.52 20.92
CA GLN A 230 -40.60 44.35 19.90
C GLN A 230 -40.45 44.84 18.41
N PRO A 231 -41.25 44.28 17.45
CA PRO A 231 -40.76 44.01 16.10
C PRO A 231 -41.43 44.78 14.94
N THR A 232 -40.73 44.90 13.80
CA THR A 232 -41.36 45.20 12.49
C THR A 232 -40.80 44.36 11.35
N ALA A 233 -41.69 44.00 10.42
CA ALA A 233 -41.58 42.99 9.37
C ALA A 233 -40.62 43.28 8.17
N LEU A 234 -40.34 42.20 7.43
CA LEU A 234 -40.21 42.11 5.95
C LEU A 234 -39.34 43.13 5.18
N GLN A 235 -38.29 42.63 4.49
CA GLN A 235 -38.21 42.68 3.01
C GLN A 235 -37.00 41.92 2.40
N LYS A 236 -37.14 41.54 1.12
CA LYS A 236 -36.05 41.16 0.19
C LYS A 236 -35.72 42.36 -0.72
N PRO A 237 -34.42 42.59 -0.99
CA PRO A 237 -33.96 42.88 -2.37
C PRO A 237 -32.89 41.84 -2.81
N THR A 238 -32.63 41.48 -4.08
CA THR A 238 -32.85 42.03 -5.44
C THR A 238 -31.55 42.54 -6.11
N THR A 239 -31.43 42.26 -7.41
CA THR A 239 -30.20 42.14 -8.23
C THR A 239 -29.59 43.44 -8.80
N LYS A 240 -28.29 43.38 -9.14
CA LYS A 240 -27.52 44.08 -10.22
C LYS A 240 -26.05 43.60 -10.15
N ASN A 241 -25.27 43.19 -11.17
CA ASN A 241 -25.29 43.13 -12.65
C ASN A 241 -24.44 44.19 -13.41
N LEU A 242 -23.71 43.73 -14.44
CA LEU A 242 -22.79 44.38 -15.41
C LEU A 242 -21.39 44.79 -14.85
N SER A 243 -20.20 44.49 -15.41
CA SER A 243 -19.64 44.19 -16.77
C SER A 243 -19.10 45.42 -17.54
N PRO A 244 -18.20 45.29 -18.55
CA PRO A 244 -17.02 44.40 -18.75
C PRO A 244 -15.77 45.19 -19.25
N LEU A 245 -14.73 44.53 -19.81
CA LEU A 245 -13.74 45.18 -20.72
C LEU A 245 -13.15 44.20 -21.75
N ILE A 246 -12.89 44.67 -22.98
CA ILE A 246 -12.30 43.93 -24.12
C ILE A 246 -11.30 44.85 -24.84
N VAL A 247 -10.08 44.37 -25.17
CA VAL A 247 -9.24 44.93 -26.26
C VAL A 247 -8.44 43.81 -26.97
N VAL A 248 -8.41 43.88 -28.30
CA VAL A 248 -7.65 43.11 -29.32
C VAL A 248 -7.66 43.98 -30.61
N PRO A 249 -7.01 43.67 -31.76
CA PRO A 249 -5.98 42.66 -32.11
C PRO A 249 -4.80 43.23 -32.97
N SER A 250 -3.86 42.36 -33.41
CA SER A 250 -3.07 42.34 -34.68
C SER A 250 -1.77 41.52 -34.49
N GLY A 251 -1.13 40.84 -35.45
CA GLY A 251 -1.39 40.64 -36.90
C GLY A 251 -0.11 40.85 -37.74
N GLY A 252 0.26 40.06 -38.76
CA GLY A 252 -0.29 38.81 -39.33
C GLY A 252 0.44 38.38 -40.63
N GLY A 253 0.25 37.12 -41.10
CA GLY A 253 0.82 36.56 -42.35
C GLY A 253 2.24 35.97 -42.25
N GLU A 254 2.81 35.31 -43.28
CA GLU A 254 2.23 34.45 -44.33
C GLU A 254 3.34 33.60 -45.02
N SER A 255 2.95 32.74 -45.96
CA SER A 255 3.73 31.74 -46.73
C SER A 255 5.14 32.08 -47.26
N ASN A 256 5.97 31.05 -47.47
CA ASN A 256 6.59 30.84 -48.79
C ASN A 256 6.79 29.35 -49.13
N GLN A 257 6.96 29.04 -50.43
CA GLN A 257 7.15 27.70 -51.00
C GLN A 257 8.59 27.54 -51.55
N THR A 258 9.08 26.30 -51.64
CA THR A 258 10.09 25.91 -52.65
C THR A 258 9.84 24.48 -53.12
N LEU A 259 9.78 24.28 -54.44
CA LEU A 259 9.86 22.99 -55.13
C LEU A 259 11.23 22.91 -55.84
N ILE A 260 11.90 21.76 -55.82
CA ILE A 260 12.95 21.35 -56.76
C ILE A 260 12.79 19.83 -56.99
N ASP A 261 13.08 19.39 -58.22
CA ASP A 261 12.68 18.10 -58.79
C ASP A 261 13.69 16.92 -58.61
N ASP A 262 13.23 15.75 -59.06
CA ASP A 262 13.94 14.51 -59.44
C ASP A 262 14.77 14.75 -60.75
N PRO A 263 15.46 13.78 -61.42
CA PRO A 263 15.75 12.37 -61.08
C PRO A 263 17.23 11.94 -61.33
N ASP A 264 17.54 10.64 -61.13
CA ASP A 264 18.39 9.77 -61.99
C ASP A 264 18.86 8.49 -61.23
N ILE A 265 19.30 7.37 -61.84
CA ILE A 265 18.77 6.54 -62.95
C ILE A 265 19.56 5.19 -62.95
N MET A 266 18.87 4.03 -62.92
CA MET A 266 19.37 2.68 -63.31
C MET A 266 20.62 2.14 -62.51
N ILE A 267 21.17 0.92 -62.67
CA ILE A 267 21.04 -0.17 -63.68
C ILE A 267 21.45 -1.54 -63.02
N LEU A 268 20.73 -2.65 -63.31
CA LEU A 268 21.13 -4.10 -63.42
C LEU A 268 22.01 -4.78 -62.31
N GLU A 269 22.09 -6.11 -62.11
CA GLU A 269 21.37 -7.32 -62.58
C GLU A 269 21.63 -8.51 -61.60
N ASP A 270 20.84 -9.60 -61.71
CA ASP A 270 21.09 -11.03 -61.43
C ASP A 270 22.27 -11.51 -60.52
N SER A 271 22.14 -12.58 -59.71
CA SER A 271 21.96 -13.94 -60.29
C SER A 271 21.68 -15.11 -59.31
N THR A 272 20.83 -16.04 -59.76
CA THR A 272 20.86 -17.53 -59.61
C THR A 272 20.48 -18.31 -58.33
N SER A 273 19.90 -19.50 -58.60
CA SER A 273 19.83 -20.76 -57.80
C SER A 273 18.90 -20.88 -56.59
N ALA A 274 18.13 -21.97 -56.39
CA ALA A 274 17.73 -23.06 -57.31
C ALA A 274 16.52 -23.86 -56.73
N LYS A 275 15.86 -24.65 -57.60
CA LYS A 275 15.01 -25.86 -57.37
C LYS A 275 14.64 -26.25 -55.91
N SER A 276 13.40 -26.64 -55.63
CA SER A 276 12.77 -27.78 -56.32
C SER A 276 11.23 -27.74 -56.41
N LEU A 277 10.69 -28.60 -57.28
CA LEU A 277 9.28 -28.96 -57.40
C LEU A 277 9.16 -30.46 -57.09
N GLU A 278 8.11 -30.87 -56.39
CA GLU A 278 7.70 -32.28 -56.37
C GLU A 278 6.17 -32.41 -56.33
N GLU A 279 5.70 -33.42 -57.03
CA GLU A 279 4.51 -33.41 -57.86
C GLU A 279 3.18 -33.70 -57.14
N LEU A 280 2.12 -33.16 -57.72
CA LEU A 280 0.71 -33.31 -57.37
C LEU A 280 0.21 -34.77 -57.46
N ILE A 281 -0.62 -35.21 -56.51
CA ILE A 281 -1.50 -36.39 -56.69
C ILE A 281 -2.95 -36.02 -56.33
N ILE A 282 -3.88 -36.27 -57.24
CA ILE A 282 -5.34 -36.09 -57.09
C ILE A 282 -6.02 -37.40 -57.50
N VAL A 283 -7.09 -37.82 -56.80
CA VAL A 283 -8.48 -38.12 -57.28
C VAL A 283 -9.23 -39.04 -56.28
N PRO A 284 -10.59 -39.06 -56.25
CA PRO A 284 -11.52 -37.92 -56.26
C PRO A 284 -12.65 -38.07 -55.20
N GLY A 285 -13.57 -37.10 -55.14
CA GLY A 285 -14.47 -36.87 -54.00
C GLY A 285 -15.77 -37.70 -53.86
N VAL A 286 -16.60 -37.25 -52.91
CA VAL A 286 -18.07 -37.37 -52.91
C VAL A 286 -18.67 -36.03 -52.46
N GLU A 287 -19.77 -35.61 -53.11
CA GLU A 287 -20.53 -34.35 -52.94
C GLU A 287 -22.01 -34.66 -52.64
N MET A 288 -22.90 -33.78 -52.17
CA MET A 288 -22.92 -32.33 -51.83
C MET A 288 -23.99 -32.16 -50.69
N PRO A 289 -24.80 -31.07 -50.49
CA PRO A 289 -24.76 -29.64 -50.86
C PRO A 289 -24.78 -28.70 -49.61
N GLN A 290 -24.64 -27.37 -49.67
CA GLN A 290 -25.63 -26.39 -50.18
C GLN A 290 -25.03 -24.98 -50.38
N ASN A 291 -25.72 -24.18 -51.19
CA ASN A 291 -25.22 -22.94 -51.79
C ASN A 291 -25.85 -21.67 -51.17
N SER A 292 -25.05 -20.63 -50.90
CA SER A 292 -25.45 -19.24 -51.21
C SER A 292 -24.26 -18.30 -51.31
N SER A 293 -24.04 -17.71 -52.48
CA SER A 293 -23.01 -16.68 -52.69
C SER A 293 -23.47 -15.29 -52.23
N LYS A 294 -22.66 -14.64 -51.40
CA LYS A 294 -22.71 -13.18 -51.16
C LYS A 294 -21.30 -12.62 -51.11
N THR A 295 -21.09 -11.52 -51.83
CA THR A 295 -19.79 -10.88 -52.05
C THR A 295 -19.16 -10.42 -50.74
N GLN A 296 -18.12 -11.11 -50.27
CA GLN A 296 -17.33 -10.66 -49.14
C GLN A 296 -16.25 -9.67 -49.61
N ARG A 297 -16.19 -8.51 -48.95
CA ARG A 297 -15.00 -7.65 -48.94
C ARG A 297 -13.82 -8.46 -48.36
N PRO A 298 -12.55 -8.16 -48.69
CA PRO A 298 -11.42 -8.85 -48.07
C PRO A 298 -11.55 -8.81 -46.55
N ILE A 299 -11.64 -9.99 -45.94
CA ILE A 299 -11.79 -10.14 -44.50
C ILE A 299 -10.48 -9.66 -43.87
N GLY A 300 -10.54 -8.61 -43.04
CA GLY A 300 -9.37 -7.98 -42.47
C GLY A 300 -8.55 -8.96 -41.62
N VAL A 301 -7.47 -9.48 -42.18
CA VAL A 301 -6.57 -10.43 -41.52
C VAL A 301 -5.79 -9.69 -40.44
N SER A 302 -6.29 -9.76 -39.19
CA SER A 302 -5.56 -9.25 -38.03
C SER A 302 -4.28 -10.07 -37.83
N VAL A 303 -3.14 -9.40 -37.87
CA VAL A 303 -1.83 -10.05 -37.67
C VAL A 303 -1.71 -10.51 -36.21
N GLY A 304 -1.28 -11.75 -36.03
CA GLY A 304 -1.07 -12.34 -34.71
C GLY A 304 0.12 -11.70 -34.00
N LEU A 305 -0.08 -11.35 -32.72
CA LEU A 305 0.97 -10.85 -31.83
C LEU A 305 1.00 -11.66 -30.54
N LYS A 306 2.22 -11.83 -30.01
CA LYS A 306 2.46 -12.25 -28.64
C LYS A 306 3.14 -11.12 -27.88
N VAL A 307 2.43 -10.59 -26.90
CA VAL A 307 2.85 -9.45 -26.08
C VAL A 307 3.18 -9.98 -24.70
N ILE A 308 4.44 -9.93 -24.29
CA ILE A 308 4.88 -10.26 -22.93
C ILE A 308 5.12 -8.95 -22.18
N VAL A 309 4.57 -8.83 -20.96
CA VAL A 309 4.73 -7.64 -20.10
C VAL A 309 5.17 -8.08 -18.72
N HIS A 310 6.23 -7.45 -18.19
CA HIS A 310 6.64 -7.58 -16.80
C HIS A 310 5.90 -6.53 -15.96
N ILE A 311 4.94 -7.00 -15.18
CA ILE A 311 4.10 -6.18 -14.30
C ILE A 311 4.64 -6.26 -12.88
N GLN A 312 4.79 -5.14 -12.19
CA GLN A 312 5.25 -5.08 -10.80
C GLN A 312 4.47 -6.06 -9.90
N ASN A 313 5.20 -6.80 -9.04
CA ASN A 313 4.70 -7.88 -8.16
C ASN A 313 4.06 -9.09 -8.86
N LEU A 314 3.61 -8.99 -10.11
CA LEU A 314 3.01 -10.10 -10.85
C LEU A 314 4.05 -10.89 -11.67
N GLY A 315 5.11 -10.22 -12.14
CA GLY A 315 6.11 -10.78 -13.04
C GLY A 315 5.65 -10.76 -14.50
N ASP A 316 6.23 -11.63 -15.32
CA ASP A 316 5.89 -11.76 -16.74
C ASP A 316 4.47 -12.33 -16.93
N ARG A 317 3.70 -11.71 -17.83
CA ARG A 317 2.42 -12.22 -18.34
C ARG A 317 2.40 -12.11 -19.86
N SER A 318 1.77 -13.09 -20.53
CA SER A 318 1.65 -13.15 -21.99
C SER A 318 0.21 -12.85 -22.41
N PHE A 319 0.06 -12.06 -23.47
CA PHE A 319 -1.20 -11.53 -24.00
C PHE A 319 -1.20 -11.58 -25.54
N ALA A 320 -2.39 -11.55 -26.14
CA ALA A 320 -2.59 -11.55 -27.59
C ALA A 320 -2.70 -10.13 -28.19
N ALA A 321 -2.74 -10.04 -29.53
CA ALA A 321 -3.08 -8.80 -30.24
C ALA A 321 -4.44 -8.23 -29.78
N ARG A 322 -4.55 -6.90 -29.68
CA ARG A 322 -5.72 -6.13 -29.17
C ARG A 322 -6.12 -6.38 -27.70
N GLU A 323 -5.47 -7.31 -27.00
CA GLU A 323 -5.67 -7.55 -25.57
C GLU A 323 -5.09 -6.40 -24.73
N TYR A 324 -5.59 -6.23 -23.49
CA TYR A 324 -5.04 -5.25 -22.56
C TYR A 324 -3.97 -5.91 -21.68
N ALA A 325 -2.71 -5.65 -22.02
CA ALA A 325 -1.53 -6.23 -21.39
C ALA A 325 -1.04 -5.35 -20.22
N GLY A 326 -1.59 -5.59 -19.02
CA GLY A 326 -1.28 -4.84 -17.81
C GLY A 326 -2.37 -4.95 -16.73
N THR A 327 -2.47 -3.95 -15.87
CA THR A 327 -3.57 -3.82 -14.88
C THR A 327 -4.31 -2.50 -15.03
N ARG A 328 -5.54 -2.40 -14.49
CA ARG A 328 -6.34 -1.16 -14.47
C ARG A 328 -6.73 -0.84 -13.04
N GLY A 329 -6.39 0.35 -12.56
CA GLY A 329 -6.74 0.82 -11.20
C GLY A 329 -6.03 0.09 -10.05
N GLN A 330 -5.22 -0.94 -10.33
CA GLN A 330 -4.45 -1.70 -9.33
C GLN A 330 -3.10 -1.04 -9.01
N SER A 331 -2.75 0.07 -9.67
CA SER A 331 -1.52 0.84 -9.47
C SER A 331 -0.18 0.12 -9.75
N PHE A 332 -0.20 -1.11 -10.26
CA PHE A 332 1.02 -1.82 -10.65
C PHE A 332 1.57 -1.28 -11.98
N ARG A 333 2.82 -0.81 -11.95
CA ARG A 333 3.54 -0.36 -13.16
C ARG A 333 3.89 -1.53 -14.08
N VAL A 334 4.02 -1.22 -15.36
CA VAL A 334 4.87 -1.96 -16.30
C VAL A 334 6.32 -1.57 -16.06
N GLU A 335 7.20 -2.56 -15.89
CA GLU A 335 8.65 -2.37 -15.78
C GLU A 335 9.38 -2.71 -17.10
N ALA A 336 8.82 -3.64 -17.87
CA ALA A 336 9.32 -4.04 -19.18
C ALA A 336 8.22 -4.65 -20.07
N PHE A 337 8.43 -4.66 -21.39
CA PHE A 337 7.66 -5.44 -22.34
C PHE A 337 8.52 -6.06 -23.45
N GLN A 338 7.94 -6.99 -24.20
CA GLN A 338 8.52 -7.69 -25.35
C GLN A 338 7.36 -8.03 -26.30
N VAL A 339 7.50 -7.80 -27.61
CA VAL A 339 6.44 -8.13 -28.59
C VAL A 339 7.02 -8.92 -29.76
N ASN A 340 6.36 -10.02 -30.12
CA ASN A 340 6.59 -10.79 -31.34
C ASN A 340 5.40 -10.67 -32.28
N ILE A 341 5.66 -10.70 -33.59
CA ILE A 341 4.69 -11.13 -34.60
C ILE A 341 4.68 -12.67 -34.58
N GLU A 342 3.55 -13.29 -34.22
CA GLU A 342 3.44 -14.74 -34.00
C GLU A 342 2.10 -15.24 -34.56
N PRO A 343 2.09 -16.07 -35.64
CA PRO A 343 3.26 -16.56 -36.38
C PRO A 343 3.99 -15.45 -37.17
N PRO A 344 5.32 -15.54 -37.35
CA PRO A 344 6.09 -14.56 -38.11
C PRO A 344 5.63 -14.42 -39.57
N ILE A 345 5.61 -13.20 -40.09
CA ILE A 345 5.24 -12.89 -41.47
C ILE A 345 6.51 -12.48 -42.24
N ALA A 346 6.94 -13.30 -43.19
CA ALA A 346 8.15 -13.03 -43.98
C ALA A 346 8.06 -11.66 -44.69
N GLY A 347 9.06 -10.80 -44.48
CA GLY A 347 9.10 -9.42 -44.98
C GLY A 347 8.41 -8.37 -44.09
N LEU A 348 7.83 -8.75 -42.95
CA LEU A 348 7.19 -7.82 -42.00
C LEU A 348 7.84 -7.94 -40.61
N ASN A 349 8.61 -6.92 -40.24
CA ASN A 349 9.27 -6.80 -38.95
C ASN A 349 8.56 -5.76 -38.06
N LEU A 350 8.74 -5.88 -36.75
CA LEU A 350 8.31 -4.92 -35.74
C LEU A 350 9.55 -4.44 -34.97
N GLU A 351 9.61 -3.14 -34.73
CA GLU A 351 10.59 -2.50 -33.84
C GLU A 351 9.88 -1.61 -32.81
N TYR A 352 10.47 -1.48 -31.63
CA TYR A 352 9.94 -0.62 -30.57
C TYR A 352 11.03 0.00 -29.71
N MET A 353 10.73 1.15 -29.12
CA MET A 353 11.54 1.80 -28.09
C MET A 353 10.69 2.11 -26.86
N ALA A 354 11.31 2.25 -25.69
CA ALA A 354 10.63 2.62 -24.45
C ALA A 354 11.38 3.75 -23.73
N ASN A 355 10.66 4.60 -22.98
CA ASN A 355 11.26 5.51 -22.01
C ASN A 355 11.21 4.87 -20.62
N ILE A 356 12.38 4.65 -20.03
CA ILE A 356 12.55 4.06 -18.71
C ILE A 356 12.78 5.20 -17.70
N GLY A 357 11.94 5.28 -16.67
CA GLY A 357 11.99 6.35 -15.67
C GLY A 357 13.35 6.39 -14.95
N GLY A 358 14.03 7.53 -15.03
CA GLY A 358 15.37 7.73 -14.46
C GLY A 358 16.53 7.16 -15.32
N VAL A 359 16.27 6.75 -16.56
CA VAL A 359 17.29 6.31 -17.53
C VAL A 359 17.14 7.02 -18.87
N GLY A 360 15.90 7.21 -19.36
CA GLY A 360 15.60 7.84 -20.64
C GLY A 360 15.11 6.86 -21.70
N ASP A 361 15.22 7.26 -22.96
CA ASP A 361 14.79 6.48 -24.13
C ASP A 361 15.78 5.34 -24.43
N THR A 362 15.28 4.14 -24.70
CA THR A 362 16.09 3.05 -25.28
C THR A 362 16.39 3.35 -26.76
N PRO A 363 17.40 2.69 -27.35
CA PRO A 363 17.45 2.46 -28.79
C PRO A 363 16.15 1.82 -29.31
N TRP A 364 15.95 1.83 -30.62
CA TRP A 364 14.97 0.95 -31.26
C TRP A 364 15.45 -0.50 -31.14
N LEU A 365 14.55 -1.37 -30.69
CA LEU A 365 14.77 -2.79 -30.44
C LEU A 365 13.89 -3.60 -31.39
N GLU A 366 14.47 -4.62 -32.01
CA GLU A 366 13.71 -5.61 -32.80
C GLU A 366 12.69 -6.36 -31.93
N ALA A 367 11.65 -6.88 -32.61
CA ALA A 367 10.73 -7.87 -32.07
C ALA A 367 11.44 -8.96 -31.26
N GLY A 368 10.87 -9.29 -30.11
CA GLY A 368 11.42 -10.30 -29.21
C GLY A 368 12.58 -9.84 -28.32
N LYS A 369 13.12 -8.63 -28.46
CA LYS A 369 14.05 -8.05 -27.48
C LYS A 369 13.29 -7.37 -26.34
N LEU A 370 13.85 -7.36 -25.12
CA LEU A 370 13.18 -6.76 -23.95
C LEU A 370 13.36 -5.23 -23.95
N ALA A 371 12.25 -4.49 -23.94
CA ALA A 371 12.22 -3.05 -23.70
C ALA A 371 11.86 -2.78 -22.23
N GLY A 372 12.80 -2.23 -21.45
CA GLY A 372 12.65 -2.03 -20.00
C GLY A 372 13.51 -2.97 -19.17
N GLU A 373 13.29 -3.01 -17.85
CA GLU A 373 14.11 -3.79 -16.90
C GLU A 373 13.24 -4.52 -15.88
N ARG A 374 13.22 -5.86 -15.94
CA ARG A 374 12.53 -6.71 -14.94
C ARG A 374 13.13 -6.51 -13.55
N GLY A 375 12.28 -6.28 -12.53
CA GLY A 375 12.66 -6.37 -11.12
C GLY A 375 13.55 -5.26 -10.56
N LYS A 376 14.05 -4.33 -11.38
CA LYS A 376 14.88 -3.19 -10.92
C LYS A 376 14.08 -2.01 -10.38
N ALA A 377 12.78 -2.20 -10.13
CA ALA A 377 11.82 -1.20 -9.67
C ALA A 377 11.65 0.04 -10.57
N ARG A 378 12.23 0.05 -11.79
CA ARG A 378 12.05 1.12 -12.76
C ARG A 378 10.71 0.98 -13.49
N ARG A 379 10.03 2.09 -13.71
CA ARG A 379 8.79 2.20 -14.50
C ARG A 379 9.11 2.47 -15.96
N LEU A 380 8.23 2.06 -16.87
CA LEU A 380 8.11 2.73 -18.16
C LEU A 380 7.26 4.01 -17.99
N GLU A 381 7.67 5.11 -18.64
CA GLU A 381 6.86 6.34 -18.73
C GLU A 381 6.13 6.47 -20.08
N GLY A 382 6.63 5.77 -21.11
CA GLY A 382 6.03 5.68 -22.45
C GLY A 382 6.85 4.83 -23.41
N PHE A 383 6.39 4.70 -24.66
CA PHE A 383 6.99 3.87 -25.72
C PHE A 383 6.53 4.29 -27.12
N ALA A 384 7.19 3.77 -28.15
CA ALA A 384 6.76 3.87 -29.54
C ALA A 384 7.04 2.56 -30.29
N MET A 385 6.26 2.25 -31.33
CA MET A 385 6.37 1.02 -32.12
C MET A 385 6.23 1.32 -33.61
N ARG A 386 7.05 0.70 -34.46
CA ARG A 386 7.04 0.89 -35.92
C ARG A 386 7.23 -0.43 -36.65
N LEU A 387 6.72 -0.52 -37.87
CA LEU A 387 6.94 -1.67 -38.76
C LEU A 387 8.11 -1.40 -39.71
N THR A 388 8.92 -2.41 -39.98
CA THR A 388 10.06 -2.34 -40.91
C THR A 388 10.12 -3.59 -41.81
N GLY A 389 10.97 -3.58 -42.84
CA GLY A 389 11.00 -4.62 -43.88
C GLY A 389 9.97 -4.39 -45.00
N ASP A 390 10.11 -5.14 -46.08
CA ASP A 390 9.50 -4.94 -47.40
C ASP A 390 7.96 -4.77 -47.37
N LYS A 391 7.28 -5.43 -46.43
CA LYS A 391 5.81 -5.40 -46.28
C LYS A 391 5.30 -4.33 -45.33
N ALA A 392 6.15 -3.58 -44.63
CA ALA A 392 5.72 -2.54 -43.69
C ALA A 392 4.87 -1.43 -44.36
N SER A 393 5.04 -1.23 -45.68
CA SER A 393 4.19 -0.37 -46.51
C SER A 393 2.72 -0.83 -46.58
N SER A 394 2.43 -2.11 -46.36
CA SER A 394 1.07 -2.70 -46.45
C SER A 394 0.33 -2.81 -45.11
N TYR A 395 0.94 -2.41 -43.99
CA TYR A 395 0.37 -2.56 -42.65
C TYR A 395 0.56 -1.32 -41.79
N ASP A 396 -0.31 -1.14 -40.81
CA ASP A 396 -0.17 -0.17 -39.71
C ASP A 396 -0.03 -0.91 -38.38
N VAL A 397 0.85 -0.40 -37.50
CA VAL A 397 0.91 -0.83 -36.10
C VAL A 397 0.24 0.23 -35.22
N PHE A 398 -0.73 -0.20 -34.42
CA PHE A 398 -1.53 0.64 -33.52
C PHE A 398 -1.30 0.24 -32.07
N TYR A 399 -1.23 1.23 -31.18
CA TYR A 399 -1.02 1.01 -29.75
C TYR A 399 -1.59 2.12 -28.87
N THR A 400 -1.89 1.78 -27.62
CA THR A 400 -2.30 2.70 -26.56
C THR A 400 -1.79 2.20 -25.20
N ALA A 401 -1.79 3.09 -24.21
CA ALA A 401 -1.34 2.84 -22.85
C ALA A 401 -2.38 3.35 -21.83
N HIS A 402 -2.46 2.69 -20.67
CA HIS A 402 -2.99 3.30 -19.46
C HIS A 402 -1.83 3.94 -18.70
N VAL A 403 -1.94 5.23 -18.36
CA VAL A 403 -0.90 5.97 -17.64
C VAL A 403 -1.48 6.53 -16.34
N GLN A 404 -0.73 6.37 -15.25
CA GLN A 404 -1.10 6.87 -13.92
C GLN A 404 -1.53 8.34 -13.98
N ASN A 405 -2.65 8.65 -13.34
CA ASN A 405 -3.28 9.98 -13.26
C ASN A 405 -3.72 10.58 -14.62
N MET A 406 -3.52 9.89 -15.75
CA MET A 406 -4.00 10.30 -17.08
C MET A 406 -5.08 9.36 -17.64
N GLY A 407 -5.13 8.10 -17.17
CA GLY A 407 -6.09 7.10 -17.64
C GLY A 407 -5.67 6.46 -18.96
N ASP A 408 -6.64 6.03 -19.76
CA ASP A 408 -6.41 5.52 -21.11
C ASP A 408 -6.03 6.66 -22.06
N LEU A 409 -4.88 6.54 -22.72
CA LEU A 409 -4.46 7.47 -23.75
C LEU A 409 -5.16 7.18 -25.10
N PRO A 410 -5.22 8.15 -26.04
CA PRO A 410 -5.64 7.87 -27.41
C PRO A 410 -4.78 6.79 -28.08
N VAL A 411 -5.25 6.29 -29.21
CA VAL A 411 -4.49 5.36 -30.05
C VAL A 411 -3.43 6.13 -30.83
N TYR A 412 -2.20 5.63 -30.79
CA TYR A 412 -1.05 6.08 -31.56
C TYR A 412 -0.66 5.00 -32.58
N SER A 413 0.08 5.40 -33.62
CA SER A 413 0.58 4.46 -34.63
C SER A 413 1.99 4.77 -35.12
N ASN A 414 2.64 3.78 -35.75
CA ASN A 414 3.78 3.95 -36.66
C ASN A 414 4.91 4.89 -36.16
N GLY A 415 5.38 4.72 -34.93
CA GLY A 415 6.48 5.46 -34.35
C GLY A 415 6.07 6.73 -33.59
N GLN A 416 4.79 7.11 -33.58
CA GLN A 416 4.28 8.15 -32.69
C GLN A 416 4.50 7.76 -31.22
N TYR A 417 4.86 8.71 -30.38
CA TYR A 417 5.17 8.42 -28.98
C TYR A 417 3.90 8.35 -28.11
N CYS A 418 3.69 7.19 -27.48
CA CYS A 418 2.61 6.94 -26.53
C CYS A 418 3.13 7.02 -25.09
N GLY A 419 2.47 7.81 -24.24
CA GLY A 419 2.87 8.00 -22.83
C GLY A 419 3.45 9.37 -22.54
N THR A 420 4.38 9.44 -21.59
CA THR A 420 5.03 10.68 -21.12
C THR A 420 6.55 10.52 -21.08
N ARG A 421 7.28 11.63 -20.96
CA ARG A 421 8.72 11.65 -20.62
C ARG A 421 8.94 12.63 -19.48
N ASN A 422 9.79 12.26 -18.54
CA ASN A 422 10.22 13.09 -17.39
C ASN A 422 9.05 13.59 -16.50
N LYS A 423 7.87 12.97 -16.58
CA LYS A 423 6.71 13.32 -15.73
C LYS A 423 6.57 12.41 -14.52
N SER A 424 7.39 11.36 -14.42
CA SER A 424 7.33 10.34 -13.36
C SER A 424 6.02 9.55 -13.28
N LEU A 425 5.16 9.65 -14.30
CA LEU A 425 3.93 8.88 -14.41
C LEU A 425 4.25 7.52 -15.04
N ARG A 426 3.88 6.44 -14.35
CA ARG A 426 4.05 5.05 -14.84
C ARG A 426 3.01 4.71 -15.91
N VAL A 427 3.41 3.87 -16.86
CA VAL A 427 2.48 3.01 -17.63
C VAL A 427 2.00 1.88 -16.71
N GLU A 428 0.70 1.59 -16.69
CA GLU A 428 0.08 0.48 -15.93
C GLU A 428 -0.36 -0.69 -16.82
N GLY A 429 -0.48 -0.43 -18.13
CA GLY A 429 -0.74 -1.45 -19.14
C GLY A 429 -0.69 -0.89 -20.55
N ILE A 430 -0.51 -1.78 -21.53
CA ILE A 430 -0.42 -1.46 -22.95
C ILE A 430 -1.45 -2.28 -23.74
N LYS A 431 -1.77 -1.83 -24.95
CA LYS A 431 -2.49 -2.61 -25.96
C LYS A 431 -1.83 -2.37 -27.31
N VAL A 432 -1.60 -3.44 -28.07
CA VAL A 432 -0.89 -3.40 -29.37
C VAL A 432 -1.62 -4.29 -30.37
N TRP A 433 -1.71 -3.84 -31.63
CA TRP A 433 -2.21 -4.64 -32.75
C TRP A 433 -1.67 -4.14 -34.09
N ILE A 434 -1.78 -4.98 -35.11
CA ILE A 434 -1.37 -4.67 -36.49
C ILE A 434 -2.54 -4.97 -37.42
N GLU A 435 -2.82 -4.05 -38.35
CA GLU A 435 -3.88 -4.13 -39.35
C GLU A 435 -3.32 -3.85 -40.76
N PHE A 436 -4.01 -4.33 -41.79
CA PHE A 436 -3.65 -4.09 -43.19
C PHE A 436 -4.13 -2.70 -43.63
N LYS A 437 -3.29 -1.97 -44.37
CA LYS A 437 -3.63 -0.65 -44.92
C LYS A 437 -4.73 -0.76 -45.97
N SER A 438 -5.79 0.04 -45.81
CA SER A 438 -6.99 0.05 -46.67
C SER A 438 -6.82 0.94 -47.89
#